data_AF-A0AB37AU91-F1
#
_entry.id   AF-A0AB37AU91-F1
#
_cell.length_a   1.000
_cell.length_b   1.000
_cell.length_c   1.000
_cell.angle_alpha   90.00
_cell.angle_beta   90.00
_cell.angle_gamma   90.00
#
_symmetry.space_group_name_H-M   'P 1'
#
loop_
_entity.id
_entity.type
_entity.pdbx_description
1 polymer ?
#
loop_
_entity_poly.entity_id
_entity_poly.type
_entity_poly.pdbx_seq_one_letter_code
_entity_poly.pdbx_strand_id
1 'polypeptide(L)'
;MSRNMATAPLGLRLANWGNAARGVYDRVDAARITKAWETLHPRHRDMLRMVYLWHADREVICRRLHIPRRPAQRFALELAAAHAALARALETGNQDRDFRPPTVDGGD
;
A
#
# COMPACT_ATOMS: atom_id res chain seq x y z
N MET A 1 -2.49 -32.73 -18.84
CA MET A 1 -3.89 -32.35 -18.57
C MET A 1 -4.08 -30.87 -18.85
N SER A 2 -4.48 -30.54 -20.09
CA SER A 2 -4.71 -29.16 -20.53
C SER A 2 -6.14 -28.76 -20.19
N ARG A 3 -6.32 -27.87 -19.21
CA ARG A 3 -7.65 -27.34 -18.88
C ARG A 3 -8.09 -26.39 -19.99
N ASN A 4 -9.24 -26.69 -20.57
CA ASN A 4 -9.89 -25.94 -21.64
C ASN A 4 -10.29 -24.54 -21.11
N MET A 5 -9.42 -23.54 -21.25
CA MET A 5 -9.72 -22.13 -20.90
C MET A 5 -10.66 -21.43 -21.91
N ALA A 6 -11.11 -22.15 -22.94
CA ALA A 6 -11.92 -21.61 -24.03
C ALA A 6 -13.37 -21.27 -23.63
N THR A 7 -13.86 -21.74 -22.47
CA THR A 7 -15.26 -21.57 -22.04
C THR A 7 -15.44 -20.52 -20.94
N ALA A 8 -14.38 -19.79 -20.55
CA ALA A 8 -14.55 -18.68 -19.62
C ALA A 8 -15.28 -17.52 -20.32
N PRO A 9 -16.38 -16.99 -19.73
CA PRO A 9 -17.09 -15.83 -20.29
C PRO A 9 -16.12 -14.68 -20.52
N LEU A 10 -16.26 -13.97 -21.64
CA LEU A 10 -15.36 -12.87 -22.04
C LEU A 10 -15.10 -11.87 -20.89
N GLY A 11 -16.12 -11.57 -20.08
CA GLY A 11 -16.00 -10.69 -18.91
C GLY A 11 -15.04 -11.20 -17.84
N LEU A 12 -14.98 -12.51 -17.60
CA LEU A 12 -14.06 -13.12 -16.63
C LEU A 12 -12.62 -13.10 -17.17
N ARG A 13 -12.44 -13.25 -18.49
CA ARG A 13 -11.13 -13.10 -19.16
C ARG A 13 -10.64 -11.66 -19.14
N LEU A 14 -11.52 -10.68 -19.37
CA LEU A 14 -11.20 -9.25 -19.26
C LEU A 14 -10.81 -8.85 -17.84
N ALA A 15 -11.59 -9.29 -16.84
CA ALA A 15 -11.27 -9.06 -15.43
C ALA A 15 -9.92 -9.68 -15.06
N ASN A 16 -9.65 -10.91 -15.53
CA ASN A 16 -8.36 -11.57 -15.33
C ASN A 16 -7.22 -10.88 -16.09
N TRP A 17 -7.45 -10.34 -17.29
CA TRP A 17 -6.41 -9.65 -18.06
C TRP A 17 -6.03 -8.31 -17.41
N GLY A 18 -7.01 -7.55 -16.93
CA GLY A 18 -6.77 -6.35 -16.13
C GLY A 18 -6.08 -6.63 -14.78
N ASN A 19 -6.23 -7.85 -14.26
CA ASN A 19 -5.56 -8.31 -13.04
C ASN A 19 -4.30 -9.16 -13.30
N ALA A 20 -3.97 -9.51 -14.53
CA ALA A 20 -2.89 -10.46 -14.84
C ALA A 20 -1.49 -9.91 -14.50
N ALA A 21 -1.35 -8.58 -14.51
CA ALA A 21 -0.14 -7.89 -14.07
C ALA A 21 -0.14 -7.56 -12.57
N ARG A 22 -1.28 -7.73 -11.88
CA ARG A 22 -1.42 -7.48 -10.45
C ARG A 22 -1.22 -8.80 -9.72
N GLY A 23 -0.35 -8.82 -8.71
CA GLY A 23 -0.11 -10.02 -7.90
C GLY A 23 -1.38 -10.55 -7.21
N VAL A 24 -1.24 -11.61 -6.41
CA VAL A 24 -2.35 -12.18 -5.63
C VAL A 24 -3.00 -11.07 -4.79
N TYR A 25 -4.26 -10.77 -5.07
CA TYR A 25 -5.03 -9.78 -4.33
C TYR A 25 -5.57 -10.40 -3.04
N ASP A 26 -4.96 -10.04 -1.92
CA ASP A 26 -5.49 -10.35 -0.59
C ASP A 26 -6.34 -9.19 -0.07
N ARG A 27 -7.62 -9.45 0.20
CA ARG A 27 -8.56 -8.46 0.75
C ARG A 27 -8.16 -8.00 2.15
N VAL A 28 -7.58 -8.89 2.96
CA VAL A 28 -7.17 -8.57 4.33
C VAL A 28 -5.98 -7.63 4.29
N ASP A 29 -5.00 -7.91 3.44
CA ASP A 29 -3.87 -7.03 3.21
C ASP A 29 -4.30 -5.67 2.63
N ALA A 30 -5.18 -5.68 1.62
CA ALA A 30 -5.71 -4.44 1.04
C ALA A 30 -6.40 -3.55 2.09
N ALA A 31 -7.21 -4.12 2.98
CA ALA A 31 -7.86 -3.38 4.05
C ALA A 31 -6.85 -2.81 5.08
N ARG A 32 -5.78 -3.57 5.41
CA ARG A 32 -4.70 -3.08 6.28
C ARG A 32 -3.96 -1.90 5.65
N ILE A 33 -3.62 -2.03 4.37
CA ILE A 33 -3.00 -0.95 3.60
C ILE A 33 -3.91 0.27 3.57
N THR A 34 -5.22 0.12 3.35
CA THR A 34 -6.18 1.24 3.38
C THR A 34 -6.19 1.94 4.75
N LYS A 35 -6.29 1.20 5.86
CA LYS A 35 -6.26 1.80 7.21
C LYS A 35 -4.95 2.52 7.48
N ALA A 36 -3.81 1.88 7.19
CA ALA A 36 -2.50 2.51 7.34
C ALA A 36 -2.35 3.75 6.44
N TRP A 37 -2.88 3.69 5.22
CA TRP A 37 -2.87 4.79 4.28
C TRP A 37 -3.65 5.99 4.81
N GLU A 38 -4.79 5.79 5.49
CA GLU A 38 -5.58 6.87 6.10
C GLU A 38 -4.85 7.59 7.23
N THR A 39 -4.06 6.87 8.02
CA THR A 39 -3.27 7.45 9.13
C THR A 39 -2.02 8.20 8.67
N LEU A 40 -1.63 8.05 7.40
CA LEU A 40 -0.39 8.61 6.89
C LEU A 40 -0.52 10.13 6.63
N HIS A 41 0.55 10.88 6.93
CA HIS A 41 0.59 12.32 6.66
C HIS A 41 0.37 12.63 5.16
N PRO A 42 -0.45 13.64 4.78
CA PRO A 42 -0.80 13.93 3.38
C PRO A 42 0.40 14.04 2.44
N ARG A 43 1.50 14.66 2.91
CA ARG A 43 2.76 14.78 2.15
C ARG A 43 3.36 13.41 1.77
N HIS A 44 3.36 12.45 2.69
CA HIS A 44 3.88 11.11 2.42
C HIS A 44 2.91 10.30 1.55
N ARG A 45 1.59 10.45 1.73
CA ARG A 45 0.58 9.85 0.84
C ARG A 45 0.74 10.31 -0.60
N ASP A 46 0.90 11.61 -0.82
CA ASP A 46 1.08 12.17 -2.16
C ASP A 46 2.40 11.71 -2.79
N MET A 47 3.48 11.63 -2.01
CA MET A 47 4.74 11.07 -2.49
C MET A 47 4.60 9.61 -2.95
N LEU A 48 4.01 8.76 -2.11
CA LEU A 48 3.82 7.35 -2.43
C LEU A 48 2.83 7.15 -3.59
N ARG A 49 1.78 7.98 -3.68
CA ARG A 49 0.84 7.97 -4.80
C ARG A 49 1.56 8.29 -6.12
N MET A 50 2.39 9.32 -6.13
CA MET A 50 3.14 9.68 -7.34
C MET A 50 4.13 8.59 -7.75
N VAL A 51 4.79 7.92 -6.81
CA VAL A 51 5.76 6.85 -7.08
C VAL A 51 5.07 5.57 -7.56
N TYR A 52 4.07 5.08 -6.84
CA TYR A 52 3.51 3.75 -7.06
C TYR A 52 2.26 3.72 -7.94
N LEU A 53 1.43 4.76 -7.89
CA LEU A 53 0.21 4.80 -8.70
C LEU A 53 0.45 5.46 -10.06
N TRP A 54 1.23 6.54 -10.08
CA TRP A 54 1.46 7.32 -11.30
C TRP A 54 2.78 7.00 -11.98
N HIS A 55 3.68 6.27 -11.31
CA HIS A 55 5.04 6.01 -11.80
C HIS A 55 5.75 7.30 -12.26
N ALA A 56 5.52 8.40 -11.52
CA ALA A 56 6.04 9.71 -11.89
C ALA A 56 7.56 9.77 -11.70
N ASP A 57 8.24 10.46 -12.63
CA ASP A 57 9.66 10.70 -12.51
C ASP A 57 10.02 11.53 -11.27
N ARG A 58 11.22 11.27 -10.74
CA ARG A 58 11.81 12.00 -9.61
C ARG A 58 11.71 13.52 -9.79
N GLU A 59 11.87 14.03 -11.00
CA GLU A 59 11.81 15.47 -11.26
C GLU A 59 10.42 16.07 -11.02
N VAL A 60 9.38 15.34 -11.45
CA VAL A 60 7.98 15.75 -11.29
C VAL A 60 7.62 15.74 -9.81
N ILE A 61 8.03 14.68 -9.11
CA ILE A 61 7.79 14.54 -7.67
C ILE A 61 8.48 15.65 -6.90
N CYS A 62 9.77 15.91 -7.19
CA CYS A 62 10.53 16.96 -6.51
C CYS A 62 9.91 18.35 -6.73
N ARG A 63 9.45 18.68 -7.94
CA ARG A 63 8.74 19.95 -8.19
C ARG A 63 7.45 20.04 -7.39
N ARG A 64 6.62 19.00 -7.43
CA ARG A 64 5.28 19.03 -6.85
C ARG A 64 5.30 19.06 -5.32
N LEU A 65 6.22 18.32 -4.70
CA LEU A 65 6.39 18.29 -3.25
C LEU A 65 7.33 19.39 -2.73
N HIS A 66 7.78 20.29 -3.61
CA HIS A 66 8.73 21.36 -3.30
C HIS A 66 10.00 20.81 -2.62
N ILE A 67 10.46 19.63 -3.04
CA ILE A 67 11.69 19.02 -2.54
C ILE A 67 12.85 19.62 -3.32
N PRO A 68 13.84 20.22 -2.65
CA PRO A 68 15.00 20.78 -3.33
C PRO A 68 15.76 19.69 -4.08
N ARG A 69 15.98 19.93 -5.37
CA ARG A 69 16.59 18.96 -6.31
C ARG A 69 18.01 18.53 -5.92
N ARG A 70 18.70 19.39 -5.17
CA ARG A 70 20.04 19.16 -4.62
C ARG A 70 20.05 19.27 -3.09
N PRO A 71 20.84 18.43 -2.40
CA PRO A 71 21.58 17.29 -2.93
C PRO A 71 20.66 16.14 -3.39
N ALA A 72 21.13 15.29 -4.30
CA ALA A 72 20.30 14.25 -4.92
C ALA A 72 19.68 13.29 -3.89
N GLN A 73 20.40 13.08 -2.79
CA GLN A 73 20.04 12.24 -1.64
C GLN A 73 18.76 12.71 -0.94
N ARG A 74 18.37 14.00 -1.00
CA ARG A 74 17.16 14.49 -0.34
C ARG A 74 15.91 13.76 -0.80
N PHE A 75 15.82 13.44 -2.09
CA PHE A 75 14.70 12.65 -2.59
C PHE A 75 14.65 11.26 -1.97
N ALA A 76 15.81 10.59 -1.89
CA ALA A 76 15.89 9.25 -1.29
C ALA A 76 15.56 9.29 0.21
N LEU A 77 15.97 10.34 0.92
CA LEU A 77 15.64 10.55 2.34
C LEU A 77 14.14 10.77 2.56
N GLU A 78 13.50 11.63 1.76
CA GLU A 78 12.06 11.86 1.86
C GLU A 78 11.28 10.59 1.52
N LEU A 79 11.74 9.81 0.52
CA LEU A 79 11.13 8.54 0.15
C LEU A 79 11.28 7.51 1.27
N ALA A 80 12.48 7.41 1.86
CA ALA A 80 12.73 6.54 3.00
C ALA A 80 11.88 6.95 4.21
N ALA A 81 11.70 8.25 4.47
CA ALA A 81 10.82 8.75 5.51
C ALA A 81 9.35 8.37 5.24
N ALA A 82 8.89 8.46 3.99
CA ALA A 82 7.55 8.03 3.60
C ALA A 82 7.35 6.53 3.80
N HIS A 83 8.33 5.69 3.42
CA HIS A 83 8.30 4.25 3.67
C HIS A 83 8.30 3.92 5.17
N ALA A 84 9.15 4.59 5.96
CA ALA A 84 9.19 4.38 7.40
C ALA A 84 7.91 4.83 8.11
N ALA A 85 7.26 5.90 7.62
CA ALA A 85 5.96 6.33 8.12
C ALA A 85 4.86 5.30 7.78
N LEU A 86 4.88 4.74 6.57
CA LEU A 86 3.95 3.68 6.18
C LEU A 86 4.18 2.39 6.99
N ALA A 87 5.43 1.98 7.19
CA ALA A 87 5.77 0.81 8.00
C ALA A 87 5.27 0.95 9.44
N ARG A 88 5.49 2.12 10.07
CA ARG A 88 4.95 2.42 11.40
C ARG A 88 3.43 2.39 11.44
N ALA A 89 2.75 2.92 10.43
CA ALA A 89 1.29 2.86 10.35
C ALA A 89 0.76 1.42 10.24
N LEU A 90 1.47 0.55 9.52
CA LEU A 90 1.14 -0.87 9.41
C LEU A 90 1.40 -1.62 10.73
N GLU A 91 2.48 -1.30 11.44
CA GLU A 91 2.80 -1.85 12.76
C GLU A 91 1.73 -1.45 13.80
N THR A 92 1.34 -0.18 13.86
CA THR A 92 0.27 0.30 14.76
C THR A 92 -1.06 -0.39 14.47
N GLY A 93 -1.39 -0.62 13.20
CA GLY A 93 -2.58 -1.38 12.80
C GLY A 93 -2.54 -2.85 13.23
N ASN A 94 -1.35 -3.40 13.51
CA ASN A 94 -1.16 -4.75 14.04
C ASN A 94 -1.30 -4.79 15.58
N GLN A 95 -0.81 -3.78 16.29
CA GLN A 95 -0.87 -3.68 17.76
C GLN A 95 -2.32 -3.61 18.30
N ASP A 96 -3.26 -3.00 17.57
CA ASP A 96 -4.71 -3.00 17.89
C ASP A 96 -5.29 -4.42 18.05
N ARG A 97 -4.65 -5.45 17.49
CA ARG A 97 -5.13 -6.84 17.56
C ARG A 97 -4.56 -7.62 18.74
N ASP A 98 -3.39 -7.23 19.22
CA ASP A 98 -2.71 -7.93 20.32
C ASP A 98 -3.26 -7.52 21.69
N PHE A 99 -4.01 -6.41 21.78
CA PHE A 99 -4.76 -6.03 22.97
C PHE A 99 -6.10 -6.76 23.06
N ARG A 100 -6.08 -8.11 23.11
CA ARG A 100 -7.22 -8.87 23.63
C ARG A 100 -7.13 -8.82 25.16
N PRO A 101 -8.03 -8.11 25.86
CA PRO A 101 -8.03 -8.16 27.33
C PRO A 101 -8.20 -9.61 27.78
N PRO A 102 -7.52 -10.06 28.85
CA PRO A 102 -7.75 -11.39 29.39
C PRO A 102 -9.23 -11.48 29.73
N THR A 103 -9.94 -12.43 29.10
CA THR A 103 -11.28 -12.80 29.53
C THR A 103 -11.13 -13.35 30.94
N VAL A 104 -11.49 -12.52 31.91
CA VAL A 104 -11.72 -12.95 33.28
C VAL A 104 -12.95 -13.83 33.26
N ASP A 105 -12.75 -15.11 32.97
CA ASP A 105 -13.75 -16.15 33.24
C ASP A 105 -13.83 -16.27 34.76
N GLY A 106 -14.71 -15.46 35.35
CA GLY A 106 -15.16 -15.61 36.72
C GLY A 106 -16.02 -16.86 36.80
N GLY A 107 -15.43 -17.93 37.32
CA GLY A 107 -16.17 -19.10 37.78
C GLY A 107 -16.75 -18.83 39.17
N ASP A 108 -18.05 -18.98 39.28
CA ASP A 108 -18.77 -19.35 40.51
C ASP A 108 -19.87 -20.35 40.11
#